data_AF-A0A7K4TLC3-F1
#
_entry.id   AF-A0A7K4TLC3-F1
#
_cell.length_a   1.000
_cell.length_b   1.000
_cell.length_c   1.000
_cell.angle_alpha   90.00
_cell.angle_beta   90.00
_cell.angle_gamma   90.00
#
_symmetry.space_group_name_H-M   'P 1'
#
loop_
_entity.id
_entity.type
_entity.pdbx_description
1 polymer ?
#
loop_
_entity_poly.entity_id
_entity_poly.type
_entity_poly.pdbx_seq_one_letter_code
_entity_poly.pdbx_strand_id
1 'polypeptide(L)'
;MVLSGVGDALGYRGGRWEYCTSGPQIHAELAELGGLEAVTLEPPEWPVSDDTVLHLATAEGLATGLEGEPLLQELARRYVAAMGDMEGRKPGPTSILGEWCPRVGGLRESGGSHAPTPPGTSQLRPGEPEGYRIPFNPTGTGCGAAMRSLAIGLRYPHASELPTLIQVSIESGRMTHHHPTGYLGALAVALFGALGAR
;
A
#
# COMPACT_ATOMS: atom_id res chain seq x y z
N MET A 1 12.18 -8.21 3.80
CA MET A 1 11.46 -6.92 3.87
C MET A 1 12.37 -5.70 3.85
N VAL A 2 13.57 -5.72 4.45
CA VAL A 2 14.51 -4.56 4.44
C VAL A 2 14.75 -3.98 3.05
N LEU A 3 15.06 -4.82 2.06
CA LEU A 3 15.30 -4.36 0.69
C LEU A 3 14.05 -3.78 0.00
N SER A 4 12.84 -4.11 0.48
CA SER A 4 11.60 -3.45 0.04
C SER A 4 11.61 -1.98 0.45
N GLY A 5 12.00 -1.70 1.70
CA GLY A 5 12.13 -0.33 2.20
C GLY A 5 13.29 0.45 1.57
N VAL A 6 14.39 -0.22 1.24
CA VAL A 6 15.50 0.37 0.46
C VAL A 6 15.00 0.80 -0.93
N GLY A 7 14.25 -0.07 -1.62
CA GLY A 7 13.70 0.22 -2.94
C GLY A 7 12.70 1.38 -2.92
N ASP A 8 11.81 1.39 -1.92
CA ASP A 8 10.90 2.51 -1.64
C ASP A 8 11.68 3.82 -1.44
N ALA A 9 12.55 3.89 -0.43
CA ALA A 9 13.30 5.12 -0.13
C ALA A 9 14.11 5.64 -1.32
N LEU A 10 14.75 4.73 -2.07
CA LEU A 10 15.51 5.06 -3.27
C LEU A 10 14.60 5.64 -4.37
N GLY A 11 13.46 5.01 -4.66
CA GLY A 11 12.52 5.47 -5.68
C GLY A 11 11.78 6.75 -5.27
N TYR A 12 11.57 6.93 -3.96
CA TYR A 12 10.86 8.06 -3.40
C TYR A 12 11.73 9.33 -3.38
N ARG A 13 12.91 9.25 -2.74
CA ARG A 13 13.84 10.38 -2.50
C ARG A 13 13.12 11.65 -2.01
N GLY A 14 12.34 11.52 -0.95
CA GLY A 14 11.55 12.64 -0.39
C GLY A 14 10.49 13.20 -1.36
N GLY A 15 10.01 12.37 -2.29
CA GLY A 15 9.08 12.73 -3.37
C GLY A 15 9.75 13.38 -4.59
N ARG A 16 11.06 13.61 -4.60
CA ARG A 16 11.74 14.24 -5.75
C ARG A 16 11.68 13.34 -6.98
N TRP A 17 11.91 12.04 -6.81
CA TRP A 17 11.98 11.10 -7.92
C TRP A 17 10.62 10.46 -8.22
N GLU A 18 9.80 10.19 -7.20
CA GLU A 18 8.44 9.65 -7.39
C GLU A 18 7.57 10.51 -8.33
N TYR A 19 7.66 11.85 -8.22
CA TYR A 19 6.89 12.78 -9.06
C TYR A 19 7.66 13.31 -10.27
N CYS A 20 8.89 12.84 -10.50
CA CYS A 20 9.62 13.17 -11.72
C CYS A 20 9.10 12.31 -12.87
N THR A 21 8.54 12.96 -13.90
CA THR A 21 7.99 12.27 -15.07
C THR A 21 9.05 11.98 -16.15
N SER A 22 10.33 12.22 -15.87
CA SER A 22 11.45 12.04 -16.81
C SER A 22 12.46 11.03 -16.27
N GLY A 23 12.38 9.79 -16.78
CA GLY A 23 13.38 8.75 -16.50
C GLY A 23 14.82 9.21 -16.79
N PRO A 24 15.12 9.81 -17.96
CA PRO A 24 16.47 10.32 -18.24
C PRO A 24 16.98 11.34 -17.21
N GLN A 25 16.10 12.18 -16.65
CA GLN A 25 16.48 13.12 -15.60
C GLN A 25 16.85 12.39 -14.31
N ILE A 26 16.03 11.42 -13.86
CA ILE A 26 16.32 10.61 -12.67
C ILE A 26 17.68 9.91 -12.81
N HIS A 27 17.96 9.35 -13.99
CA HIS A 27 19.23 8.68 -14.28
C HIS A 27 20.42 9.65 -14.34
N ALA A 28 20.24 10.87 -14.84
CA ALA A 28 21.26 11.90 -14.82
C ALA A 28 21.59 12.34 -13.38
N GLU A 29 20.57 12.60 -12.55
CA GLU A 29 20.76 12.92 -11.14
C GLU A 29 21.43 11.76 -10.37
N LEU A 30 21.06 10.51 -10.65
CA LEU A 30 21.71 9.34 -10.05
C LEU A 30 23.20 9.26 -10.46
N ALA A 31 23.54 9.60 -11.71
CA ALA A 31 24.92 9.66 -12.15
C ALA A 31 25.71 10.77 -11.45
N GLU A 32 25.09 11.94 -11.21
CA GLU A 32 25.68 13.04 -10.43
C GLU A 32 25.92 12.66 -8.95
N LEU A 33 25.08 11.78 -8.39
CA LEU A 33 25.27 11.19 -7.06
C LEU A 33 26.39 10.13 -7.00
N GLY A 34 27.04 9.81 -8.13
CA GLY A 34 28.09 8.80 -8.21
C GLY A 34 27.58 7.38 -8.53
N GLY A 35 26.32 7.24 -8.96
CA GLY A 35 25.70 5.95 -9.25
C GLY A 35 25.11 5.25 -8.02
N LEU A 36 24.44 4.13 -8.24
CA LEU A 36 23.69 3.42 -7.19
C LEU A 36 24.56 2.98 -6.01
N GLU A 37 25.80 2.55 -6.27
CA GLU A 37 26.73 2.06 -5.24
C GLU A 37 27.23 3.18 -4.30
N ALA A 38 27.14 4.45 -4.73
CA ALA A 38 27.55 5.60 -3.94
C ALA A 38 26.43 6.17 -3.05
N VAL A 39 25.18 5.74 -3.25
CA VAL A 39 24.03 6.26 -2.50
C VAL A 39 24.00 5.68 -1.09
N THR A 40 23.99 6.57 -0.10
CA THR A 40 23.70 6.22 1.30
C THR A 40 22.30 6.72 1.66
N LEU A 41 21.40 5.79 1.98
CA LEU A 41 20.00 6.09 2.25
C LEU A 41 19.81 6.51 3.71
N GLU A 42 19.85 7.82 3.96
CA GLU A 42 19.65 8.41 5.28
C GLU A 42 18.56 9.49 5.26
N PRO A 43 17.66 9.53 6.26
CA PRO A 43 16.79 10.67 6.50
C PRO A 43 17.61 11.94 6.82
N PRO A 44 17.12 13.14 6.44
CA PRO A 44 15.82 13.40 5.83
C PRO A 44 15.81 13.31 4.30
N GLU A 45 16.93 13.02 3.63
CA GLU A 45 17.00 13.01 2.16
C GLU A 45 16.35 11.76 1.54
N TRP A 46 16.49 10.61 2.20
CA TRP A 46 15.97 9.33 1.73
C TRP A 46 15.03 8.68 2.75
N PRO A 47 13.90 9.32 3.12
CA PRO A 47 12.89 8.68 3.93
C PRO A 47 12.18 7.59 3.11
N VAL A 48 11.55 6.63 3.79
CA VAL A 48 10.58 5.71 3.18
C VAL A 48 9.22 6.40 2.97
N SER A 49 8.47 6.00 1.95
CA SER A 49 7.11 6.49 1.65
C SER A 49 6.03 5.76 2.47
N ASP A 50 4.76 5.96 2.10
CA ASP A 50 3.63 5.21 2.62
C ASP A 50 3.67 3.71 2.29
N ASP A 51 4.37 3.31 1.23
CA ASP A 51 4.58 1.91 0.83
C ASP A 51 5.15 1.11 2.00
N THR A 52 6.31 1.53 2.53
CA THR A 52 6.95 0.82 3.65
C THR A 52 6.14 0.93 4.94
N VAL A 53 5.54 2.10 5.22
CA VAL A 53 4.74 2.29 6.45
C VAL A 53 3.55 1.32 6.46
N LEU A 54 2.82 1.20 5.35
CA LEU A 54 1.69 0.29 5.24
C LEU A 54 2.13 -1.18 5.14
N HIS A 55 3.27 -1.47 4.49
CA HIS A 55 3.83 -2.82 4.45
C HIS A 55 4.25 -3.30 5.84
N LEU A 56 4.86 -2.43 6.65
CA LEU A 56 5.16 -2.71 8.06
C LEU A 56 3.88 -2.93 8.86
N ALA A 57 2.85 -2.10 8.67
CA ALA A 57 1.55 -2.28 9.33
C ALA A 57 0.94 -3.67 9.03
N THR A 58 1.02 -4.14 7.78
CA THR A 58 0.61 -5.50 7.41
C THR A 58 1.47 -6.55 8.11
N ALA A 59 2.80 -6.41 8.07
CA ALA A 59 3.72 -7.38 8.67
C ALA A 59 3.56 -7.49 10.20
N GLU A 60 3.38 -6.37 10.89
CA GLU A 60 3.13 -6.31 12.32
C GLU A 60 1.80 -6.95 12.70
N GLY A 61 0.75 -6.73 11.90
CA GLY A 61 -0.53 -7.39 12.09
C GLY A 61 -0.42 -8.91 11.96
N LEU A 62 0.30 -9.40 10.94
CA LEU A 62 0.57 -10.82 10.75
C LEU A 62 1.43 -11.42 11.87
N ALA A 63 2.39 -10.65 12.41
CA ALA A 63 3.28 -11.08 13.47
C ALA A 63 2.58 -11.31 14.83
N THR A 64 1.36 -10.82 14.99
CA THR A 64 0.55 -11.10 16.20
C THR A 64 0.16 -12.56 16.36
N GLY A 65 0.21 -13.35 15.28
CA GLY A 65 -0.25 -14.74 15.26
C GLY A 65 -1.77 -14.90 15.24
N LEU A 66 -2.53 -13.80 15.13
CA LEU A 66 -3.97 -13.85 14.93
C LEU A 66 -4.32 -14.47 13.57
N GLU A 67 -5.48 -15.10 13.48
CA GLU A 67 -6.00 -15.73 12.26
C GLU A 67 -7.47 -15.37 12.05
N GLY A 68 -7.97 -15.54 10.82
CA GLY A 68 -9.37 -15.28 10.48
C GLY A 68 -9.81 -13.84 10.76
N GLU A 69 -11.04 -13.69 11.25
CA GLU A 69 -11.65 -12.40 11.57
C GLU A 69 -10.81 -11.53 12.54
N PRO A 70 -10.27 -12.05 13.67
CA PRO A 70 -9.34 -11.31 14.52
C PRO A 70 -8.14 -10.68 13.79
N LEU A 71 -7.56 -11.40 12.83
CA LEU A 71 -6.46 -10.87 12.02
C LEU A 71 -6.93 -9.71 11.13
N LEU A 72 -8.11 -9.82 10.53
CA LEU A 72 -8.64 -8.75 9.66
C LEU A 72 -8.91 -7.47 10.46
N GLN A 73 -9.42 -7.60 11.68
CA GLN A 73 -9.60 -6.49 12.62
C GLN A 73 -8.25 -5.87 13.04
N GLU A 74 -7.24 -6.71 13.30
CA GLU A 74 -5.87 -6.26 13.59
C GLU A 74 -5.27 -5.46 12.43
N LEU A 75 -5.36 -5.98 11.21
CA LEU A 75 -4.86 -5.30 10.02
C LEU A 75 -5.56 -3.96 9.81
N ALA A 76 -6.89 -3.90 9.96
CA ALA A 76 -7.63 -2.65 9.88
C ALA A 76 -7.15 -1.64 10.92
N ARG A 77 -6.94 -2.07 12.17
CA ARG A 77 -6.43 -1.19 13.24
C ARG A 77 -5.03 -0.68 12.94
N ARG A 78 -4.14 -1.54 12.46
CA ARG A 78 -2.78 -1.18 12.05
C ARG A 78 -2.78 -0.18 10.91
N TYR A 79 -3.64 -0.37 9.90
CA TYR A 79 -3.77 0.57 8.78
C TYR A 79 -4.28 1.94 9.22
N VAL A 80 -5.26 1.99 10.14
CA VAL A 80 -5.73 3.26 10.71
C VAL A 80 -4.62 3.94 11.52
N ALA A 81 -3.92 3.19 12.38
CA ALA A 81 -2.83 3.74 13.19
C ALA A 81 -1.65 4.24 12.34
N ALA A 82 -1.31 3.53 11.26
CA ALA A 82 -0.26 3.88 10.32
C ALA A 82 -0.47 5.25 9.65
N MET A 83 -1.72 5.71 9.53
CA MET A 83 -2.03 7.05 9.01
C MET A 83 -1.42 8.18 9.86
N GLY A 84 -1.09 7.91 11.13
CA GLY A 84 -0.41 8.86 12.01
C GLY A 84 1.06 9.14 11.65
N ASP A 85 1.70 8.29 10.82
CA ASP A 85 3.10 8.42 10.39
C ASP A 85 3.18 8.75 8.87
N MET A 86 2.23 9.51 8.36
CA MET A 86 2.13 9.80 6.91
C MET A 86 2.65 11.19 6.50
N GLU A 87 3.08 12.00 7.47
CA GLU A 87 3.63 13.32 7.20
C GLU A 87 4.91 13.22 6.37
N GLY A 88 4.92 13.90 5.21
CA GLY A 88 6.08 13.88 4.31
C GLY A 88 6.30 12.54 3.59
N ARG A 89 5.34 11.60 3.62
CA ARG A 89 5.44 10.28 2.97
C ARG A 89 4.48 10.07 1.79
N LYS A 90 3.66 11.08 1.52
CA LYS A 90 2.78 11.22 0.34
C LYS A 90 1.86 10.03 0.05
N PRO A 91 0.96 9.66 0.98
CA PRO A 91 0.16 8.49 0.75
C PRO A 91 -0.82 8.63 -0.40
N GLY A 92 -1.01 7.54 -1.13
CA GLY A 92 -1.89 7.52 -2.29
C GLY A 92 -3.34 7.90 -1.93
N PRO A 93 -4.07 8.61 -2.81
CA PRO A 93 -5.41 9.10 -2.49
C PRO A 93 -6.40 7.95 -2.30
N THR A 94 -6.22 6.75 -2.87
CA THR A 94 -7.09 5.61 -2.54
C THR A 94 -6.76 5.00 -1.18
N SER A 95 -5.48 4.98 -0.78
CA SER A 95 -5.06 4.52 0.55
C SER A 95 -5.58 5.43 1.67
N ILE A 96 -5.49 6.76 1.48
CA ILE A 96 -6.01 7.75 2.44
C ILE A 96 -7.52 7.95 2.26
N LEU A 97 -7.93 8.30 1.03
CA LEU A 97 -9.21 8.89 0.68
C LEU A 97 -10.17 7.92 -0.02
N GLY A 98 -9.73 6.71 -0.36
CA GLY A 98 -10.61 5.73 -0.99
C GLY A 98 -11.11 6.15 -2.37
N GLU A 99 -10.49 7.13 -3.04
CA GLU A 99 -10.80 7.59 -4.42
C GLU A 99 -9.51 8.04 -5.14
N TRP A 100 -9.53 8.08 -6.47
CA TRP A 100 -8.60 8.91 -7.26
C TRP A 100 -9.23 10.29 -7.45
N CYS A 101 -8.67 11.34 -6.84
CA CYS A 101 -9.18 12.70 -7.00
C CYS A 101 -8.58 13.34 -8.28
N PRO A 102 -9.38 13.73 -9.30
CA PRO A 102 -8.87 14.37 -10.51
C PRO A 102 -8.30 15.78 -10.29
N ARG A 103 -8.30 16.31 -9.06
CA ARG A 103 -7.94 17.71 -8.78
C ARG A 103 -6.45 18.07 -8.99
N VAL A 104 -5.61 17.13 -9.41
CA VAL A 104 -4.23 17.39 -9.85
C VAL A 104 -4.08 17.46 -11.37
N GLY A 105 -5.15 17.25 -12.15
CA GLY A 105 -5.15 17.38 -13.61
C GLY A 105 -6.53 17.80 -14.08
N GLY A 106 -6.74 19.10 -14.22
CA GLY A 106 -8.05 19.67 -14.48
C GLY A 106 -8.73 19.06 -15.71
N LEU A 107 -9.89 18.46 -15.52
CA LEU A 107 -11.04 18.41 -16.43
C LEU A 107 -12.26 17.96 -15.61
N ARG A 108 -13.31 18.78 -15.58
CA ARG A 108 -14.60 18.47 -14.95
C ARG A 108 -15.44 17.65 -15.94
N GLU A 109 -15.85 16.45 -15.56
CA GLU A 109 -17.06 15.83 -16.12
C GLU A 109 -18.20 15.98 -15.11
N SER A 110 -19.20 16.77 -15.49
CA SER A 110 -20.44 16.97 -14.76
C SER A 110 -21.45 15.90 -15.16
N GLY A 111 -21.90 15.04 -14.24
CA GLY A 111 -22.99 14.12 -14.59
C GLY A 111 -23.50 13.09 -13.59
N GLY A 112 -22.98 12.97 -12.36
CA GLY A 112 -23.46 11.95 -11.41
C GLY A 112 -23.74 12.50 -10.02
N SER A 113 -24.98 12.37 -9.55
CA SER A 113 -25.35 12.56 -8.15
C SER A 113 -24.85 11.36 -7.33
N HIS A 114 -23.54 11.26 -7.12
CA HIS A 114 -22.99 10.41 -6.06
C HIS A 114 -22.58 11.33 -4.93
N ALA A 115 -23.18 11.13 -3.75
CA ALA A 115 -22.69 11.74 -2.53
C ALA A 115 -21.20 11.35 -2.38
N PRO A 116 -20.33 12.27 -1.92
CA PRO A 116 -18.92 11.95 -1.72
C PRO A 116 -18.81 10.76 -0.77
N THR A 117 -18.15 9.70 -1.21
CA THR A 117 -17.90 8.52 -0.38
C THR A 117 -16.88 8.93 0.69
N PRO A 118 -17.12 8.65 1.99
CA PRO A 118 -16.10 8.90 3.01
C PRO A 118 -14.84 8.04 2.77
N PRO A 119 -13.70 8.35 3.40
CA PRO A 119 -12.38 8.07 2.83
C PRO A 119 -11.78 6.67 3.15
N GLY A 120 -10.74 6.18 2.45
CA GLY A 120 -10.21 4.79 2.46
C GLY A 120 -10.02 4.13 3.82
N THR A 121 -8.90 4.38 4.51
CA THR A 121 -8.68 3.86 5.89
C THR A 121 -9.63 4.49 6.91
N SER A 122 -10.07 5.73 6.68
CA SER A 122 -11.01 6.44 7.55
C SER A 122 -12.45 5.91 7.51
N GLN A 123 -12.78 5.00 6.59
CA GLN A 123 -14.03 4.23 6.59
C GLN A 123 -13.94 3.03 7.51
N LEU A 124 -12.73 2.59 7.88
CA LEU A 124 -12.55 1.46 8.77
C LEU A 124 -13.01 1.83 10.18
N ARG A 125 -13.65 0.87 10.84
CA ARG A 125 -14.09 0.90 12.24
C ARG A 125 -13.57 -0.35 12.95
N PRO A 126 -12.24 -0.46 13.19
CA PRO A 126 -11.68 -1.63 13.87
C PRO A 126 -12.33 -1.83 15.24
N GLY A 127 -12.77 -3.05 15.54
CA GLY A 127 -13.49 -3.39 16.77
C GLY A 127 -15.01 -3.46 16.60
N GLU A 128 -15.57 -2.95 15.51
CA GLU A 128 -16.96 -3.22 15.11
C GLU A 128 -17.02 -4.49 14.24
N PRO A 129 -18.08 -5.32 14.35
CA PRO A 129 -18.28 -6.45 13.45
C PRO A 129 -18.28 -6.00 11.98
N GLU A 130 -17.46 -6.65 11.14
CA GLU A 130 -17.27 -6.27 9.74
C GLU A 130 -16.75 -4.83 9.50
N GLY A 131 -16.31 -4.13 10.56
CA GLY A 131 -15.84 -2.74 10.48
C GLY A 131 -14.56 -2.54 9.66
N TYR A 132 -13.93 -3.61 9.20
CA TYR A 132 -12.82 -3.56 8.24
C TYR A 132 -13.29 -3.56 6.77
N ARG A 133 -14.59 -3.65 6.51
CA ARG A 133 -15.14 -3.64 5.15
C ARG A 133 -15.58 -2.25 4.74
N ILE A 134 -15.35 -1.94 3.45
CA ILE A 134 -15.81 -0.71 2.81
C ILE A 134 -16.67 -1.05 1.58
N PRO A 135 -17.53 -0.14 1.10
CA PRO A 135 -18.25 -0.31 -0.16
C PRO A 135 -17.32 -0.47 -1.36
N PHE A 136 -17.83 -1.04 -2.45
CA PHE A 136 -17.12 -1.06 -3.74
C PHE A 136 -16.84 0.36 -4.21
N ASN A 137 -15.65 0.60 -4.76
CA ASN A 137 -15.31 1.87 -5.39
C ASN A 137 -14.80 1.65 -6.83
N PRO A 138 -15.49 2.19 -7.87
CA PRO A 138 -15.06 2.09 -9.27
C PRO A 138 -13.69 2.72 -9.55
N THR A 139 -13.22 3.64 -8.71
CA THR A 139 -11.90 4.30 -8.84
C THR A 139 -10.84 3.71 -7.91
N GLY A 140 -11.15 2.61 -7.20
CA GLY A 140 -10.27 1.96 -6.23
C GLY A 140 -9.15 1.13 -6.87
N THR A 141 -8.65 1.53 -8.03
CA THR A 141 -7.77 0.76 -8.92
C THR A 141 -6.28 0.94 -8.63
N GLY A 142 -5.91 1.80 -7.67
CA GLY A 142 -4.52 2.11 -7.33
C GLY A 142 -3.70 0.93 -6.80
N CYS A 143 -2.37 1.09 -6.76
CA CYS A 143 -1.42 0.08 -6.29
C CYS A 143 -1.33 -0.05 -4.77
N GLY A 144 -2.04 0.78 -3.99
CA GLY A 144 -1.89 0.86 -2.54
C GLY A 144 -2.17 -0.46 -1.81
N ALA A 145 -3.04 -1.30 -2.35
CA ALA A 145 -3.26 -2.67 -1.86
C ALA A 145 -2.08 -3.61 -2.17
N ALA A 146 -1.48 -3.48 -3.36
CA ALA A 146 -0.36 -4.31 -3.79
C ALA A 146 0.91 -4.03 -2.99
N MET A 147 1.30 -2.76 -2.85
CA MET A 147 2.57 -2.35 -2.24
C MET A 147 2.78 -2.85 -0.81
N ARG A 148 1.68 -3.09 -0.07
CA ARG A 148 1.72 -3.55 1.33
C ARG A 148 1.54 -5.06 1.53
N SER A 149 1.39 -5.85 0.46
CA SER A 149 0.92 -7.24 0.57
C SER A 149 2.02 -8.31 0.57
N LEU A 150 3.29 -7.95 0.34
CA LEU A 150 4.38 -8.91 0.23
C LEU A 150 4.55 -9.77 1.51
N ALA A 151 4.33 -9.17 2.69
CA ALA A 151 4.48 -9.87 3.97
C ALA A 151 3.48 -11.03 4.14
N ILE A 152 2.33 -10.98 3.47
CA ILE A 152 1.33 -12.05 3.50
C ILE A 152 1.91 -13.33 2.86
N GLY A 153 2.64 -13.18 1.76
CA GLY A 153 3.32 -14.29 1.09
C GLY A 153 4.43 -14.92 1.94
N LEU A 154 5.17 -14.09 2.68
CA LEU A 154 6.20 -14.57 3.62
C LEU A 154 5.59 -15.33 4.81
N ARG A 155 4.38 -14.95 5.24
CA ARG A 155 3.66 -15.60 6.34
C ARG A 155 3.01 -16.92 5.93
N TYR A 156 2.55 -17.04 4.69
CA TYR A 156 1.83 -18.22 4.17
C TYR A 156 2.53 -18.79 2.92
N PRO A 157 3.80 -19.23 3.02
CA PRO A 157 4.57 -19.62 1.84
C PRO A 157 4.16 -20.99 1.30
N HIS A 158 3.52 -21.87 2.07
CA HIS A 158 3.31 -23.26 1.66
C HIS A 158 2.07 -23.47 0.78
N ALA A 159 2.09 -24.48 -0.08
CA ALA A 159 0.98 -24.74 -1.02
C ALA A 159 -0.34 -25.09 -0.29
N SER A 160 -0.25 -25.73 0.88
CA SER A 160 -1.39 -26.02 1.75
C SER A 160 -2.04 -24.75 2.34
N GLU A 161 -1.31 -23.64 2.39
CA GLU A 161 -1.78 -22.35 2.93
C GLU A 161 -2.35 -21.42 1.85
N LEU A 162 -2.34 -21.85 0.58
CA LEU A 162 -2.81 -21.05 -0.55
C LEU A 162 -4.24 -20.50 -0.36
N PRO A 163 -5.22 -21.26 0.19
CA PRO A 163 -6.53 -20.69 0.48
C PRO A 163 -6.47 -19.50 1.46
N THR A 164 -5.66 -19.62 2.51
CA THR A 164 -5.45 -18.55 3.51
C THR A 164 -4.75 -17.34 2.90
N LEU A 165 -3.71 -17.56 2.08
CA LEU A 165 -3.02 -16.50 1.35
C LEU A 165 -3.99 -15.72 0.46
N ILE A 166 -4.84 -16.43 -0.31
CA ILE A 166 -5.84 -15.81 -1.18
C ILE A 166 -6.82 -14.97 -0.37
N GLN A 167 -7.35 -15.53 0.72
CA GLN A 167 -8.31 -14.82 1.56
C GLN A 167 -7.68 -13.57 2.20
N VAL A 168 -6.55 -13.71 2.90
CA VAL A 168 -5.93 -12.60 3.63
C VAL A 168 -5.46 -11.49 2.68
N SER A 169 -4.91 -11.84 1.51
CA SER A 169 -4.48 -10.84 0.52
C SER A 169 -5.66 -10.06 -0.09
N ILE A 170 -6.76 -10.73 -0.45
CA ILE A 170 -7.95 -10.07 -0.98
C ILE A 170 -8.62 -9.20 0.09
N GLU A 171 -8.82 -9.75 1.30
CA GLU A 171 -9.48 -9.04 2.40
C GLU A 171 -8.67 -7.79 2.81
N SER A 172 -7.36 -7.94 3.02
CA SER A 172 -6.50 -6.81 3.36
C SER A 172 -6.39 -5.77 2.25
N GLY A 173 -6.46 -6.18 0.98
CA GLY A 173 -6.49 -5.28 -0.17
C GLY A 173 -7.77 -4.45 -0.21
N ARG A 174 -8.93 -5.11 -0.07
CA ARG A 174 -10.24 -4.45 -0.18
C ARG A 174 -10.61 -3.57 1.01
N MET A 175 -9.87 -3.61 2.12
CA MET A 175 -10.00 -2.62 3.22
C MET A 175 -9.82 -1.18 2.74
N THR A 176 -9.09 -0.93 1.64
CA THR A 176 -8.96 0.40 1.04
C THR A 176 -9.19 0.42 -0.47
N HIS A 177 -9.01 -0.72 -1.15
CA HIS A 177 -9.12 -0.83 -2.59
C HIS A 177 -10.17 -1.89 -2.95
N HIS A 178 -11.44 -1.61 -2.66
CA HIS A 178 -12.53 -2.53 -3.01
C HIS A 178 -12.89 -2.42 -4.50
N HIS A 179 -11.92 -2.79 -5.33
CA HIS A 179 -12.00 -2.93 -6.77
C HIS A 179 -11.06 -4.08 -7.20
N PRO A 180 -11.46 -4.97 -8.13
CA PRO A 180 -10.65 -6.13 -8.52
C PRO A 180 -9.23 -5.77 -8.97
N THR A 181 -9.07 -4.72 -9.80
CA THR A 181 -7.73 -4.23 -10.18
C THR A 181 -6.83 -3.92 -8.98
N GLY A 182 -7.39 -3.39 -7.89
CA GLY A 182 -6.63 -3.06 -6.68
C GLY A 182 -6.32 -4.31 -5.84
N TYR A 183 -7.34 -5.03 -5.35
CA TYR A 183 -7.12 -6.16 -4.44
C TYR A 183 -6.54 -7.41 -5.12
N LEU A 184 -6.68 -7.59 -6.44
CA LEU A 184 -5.95 -8.67 -7.14
C LEU A 184 -4.46 -8.33 -7.30
N GLY A 185 -4.09 -7.04 -7.25
CA GLY A 185 -2.70 -6.62 -7.09
C GLY A 185 -2.10 -7.09 -5.76
N ALA A 186 -2.87 -7.01 -4.66
CA ALA A 186 -2.48 -7.57 -3.36
C ALA A 186 -2.25 -9.08 -3.44
N LEU A 187 -3.17 -9.81 -4.08
CA LEU A 187 -3.02 -11.25 -4.32
C LEU A 187 -1.76 -11.57 -5.12
N ALA A 188 -1.51 -10.85 -6.22
CA ALA A 188 -0.35 -11.08 -7.08
C ALA A 188 0.96 -10.91 -6.29
N VAL A 189 1.09 -9.81 -5.54
CA VAL A 189 2.29 -9.53 -4.72
C VAL A 189 2.45 -10.55 -3.59
N ALA A 190 1.38 -10.92 -2.89
CA ALA A 190 1.44 -11.95 -1.85
C ALA A 190 1.85 -13.31 -2.44
N LEU A 191 1.29 -13.70 -3.59
CA LEU A 191 1.62 -14.96 -4.25
C LEU A 191 3.08 -15.01 -4.70
N PHE A 192 3.59 -13.94 -5.32
CA PHE A 192 5.00 -13.86 -5.71
C PHE A 192 5.93 -13.81 -4.49
N GLY A 193 5.52 -13.17 -3.41
CA GLY A 193 6.22 -13.22 -2.13
C GLY A 193 6.35 -14.65 -1.58
N ALA A 194 5.26 -15.43 -1.65
CA ALA A 194 5.28 -16.84 -1.25
C ALA A 194 6.17 -17.70 -2.16
N LEU A 195 6.17 -17.45 -3.48
CA LEU A 195 7.04 -18.16 -4.42
C LEU A 195 8.52 -17.84 -4.19
N GLY A 196 8.86 -16.59 -3.87
CA GLY A 196 10.24 -16.18 -3.56
C GLY A 196 10.75 -16.67 -2.21
N ALA A 197 9.87 -17.16 -1.32
CA ALA A 197 10.23 -17.71 -0.02
C ALA A 197 10.41 -19.24 -0.01
N ARG A 198 10.10 -19.92 -1.13
CA ARG A 198 10.32 -21.36 -1.33
C ARG A 198 11.67 -21.62 -1.96
#